data_AF-A0A418GKF1-F1
#
_entry.id   AF-A0A418GKF1-F1
#
_cell.length_a   1.000
_cell.length_b   1.000
_cell.length_c   1.000
_cell.angle_alpha   90.00
_cell.angle_beta   90.00
_cell.angle_gamma   90.00
#
_symmetry.space_group_name_H-M   'P 1'
#
loop_
_entity.id
_entity.type
_entity.pdbx_description
1 polymer ?
#
loop_
_entity_poly.entity_id
_entity_poly.type
_entity_poly.pdbx_seq_one_letter_code
_entity_poly.pdbx_strand_id
1 'polypeptide(L)'
;AIINYVRRNYGSLIGEATAERIKHEIGSAYPGDEVREIEVRGRNLAEGVPRGFTLNSNEILEALQEPLTGIVSAVMVALEQCPPE
;
A
#
# COMPACT_ATOMS: atom_id res chain seq x y z
N ALA A 1 4.87 -3.71 1.12
CA ALA A 1 3.91 -3.14 0.15
C ALA A 1 4.16 -1.64 -0.07
N ILE A 2 3.54 -0.75 0.72
CA ILE A 2 3.50 0.71 0.45
C ILE A 2 4.89 1.37 0.40
N ILE A 3 5.79 1.07 1.35
CA ILE A 3 7.16 1.62 1.35
C ILE A 3 7.91 1.26 0.06
N ASN A 4 7.79 0.00 -0.39
CA ASN A 4 8.44 -0.47 -1.61
C ASN A 4 7.85 0.17 -2.85
N TYR A 5 6.53 0.37 -2.88
CA TYR A 5 5.84 1.06 -3.97
C TYR A 5 6.34 2.49 -4.11
N VAL A 6 6.35 3.26 -3.01
CA VAL A 6 6.86 4.64 -3.00
C VAL A 6 8.33 4.70 -3.41
N ARG A 7 9.14 3.75 -2.95
CA ARG A 7 10.55 3.66 -3.35
C ARG A 7 10.73 3.45 -4.86
N ARG A 8 9.89 2.61 -5.49
CA ARG A 8 10.00 2.26 -6.92
C ARG A 8 9.41 3.35 -7.82
N ASN A 9 8.23 3.89 -7.47
CA ASN A 9 7.50 4.83 -8.32
C ASN A 9 7.93 6.29 -8.10
N TYR A 10 8.24 6.68 -6.85
CA TYR A 10 8.58 8.07 -6.49
C TYR A 10 10.07 8.29 -6.21
N GLY A 11 10.90 7.23 -6.27
CA GLY A 11 12.32 7.31 -5.94
C GLY A 11 12.57 7.84 -4.52
N SER A 12 11.59 7.67 -3.62
CA SER A 12 11.59 8.29 -2.29
C SER A 12 11.43 7.22 -1.21
N LEU A 13 12.07 7.43 -0.07
CA LEU A 13 11.91 6.61 1.12
C LEU A 13 10.95 7.27 2.11
N ILE A 14 10.03 6.49 2.63
CA ILE A 14 9.14 6.85 3.74
C ILE A 14 9.34 5.86 4.89
N GLY A 15 9.10 6.33 6.12
CA GLY A 15 9.15 5.47 7.31
C GLY A 15 7.89 4.63 7.47
N GLU A 16 7.94 3.65 8.38
CA GLU A 16 6.80 2.77 8.69
C GLU A 16 5.59 3.55 9.20
N ALA A 17 5.79 4.50 10.14
CA ALA A 17 4.70 5.32 10.66
C ALA A 17 3.96 6.09 9.55
N THR A 18 4.70 6.61 8.56
CA THR A 18 4.12 7.30 7.41
C THR A 18 3.37 6.33 6.50
N ALA A 19 3.97 5.17 6.22
CA ALA A 19 3.33 4.12 5.42
C ALA A 19 2.03 3.62 6.07
N GLU A 20 2.01 3.48 7.39
CA GLU A 20 0.83 3.09 8.15
C GLU A 20 -0.25 4.17 8.11
N ARG A 21 0.12 5.44 8.25
CA ARG A 21 -0.84 6.55 8.10
C ARG A 21 -1.50 6.55 6.72
N ILE A 22 -0.71 6.38 5.66
CA ILE A 22 -1.22 6.27 4.27
C ILE A 22 -2.21 5.11 4.15
N LYS A 23 -1.86 3.94 4.70
CA LYS A 23 -2.72 2.74 4.72
C LYS A 23 -4.06 3.02 5.40
N HIS A 24 -4.08 3.75 6.50
CA HIS A 24 -5.32 4.04 7.24
C HIS A 24 -6.18 5.12 6.57
N GLU A 25 -5.59 6.14 5.98
CA GLU A 25 -6.35 7.27 5.40
C GLU A 25 -6.91 6.97 4.01
N ILE A 26 -6.09 6.41 3.11
CA ILE A 26 -6.44 6.21 1.70
C ILE A 26 -6.25 4.76 1.21
N GLY A 27 -5.90 3.84 2.11
CA GLY A 27 -5.78 2.43 1.76
C GLY A 27 -7.13 1.80 1.48
N SER A 28 -7.21 1.03 0.40
CA SER A 28 -8.38 0.24 0.04
C SER A 28 -7.96 -1.13 -0.48
N ALA A 29 -8.80 -2.15 -0.23
CA ALA A 29 -8.64 -3.50 -0.77
C ALA A 29 -9.44 -3.72 -2.07
N TYR A 30 -10.27 -2.75 -2.46
CA TYR A 30 -11.11 -2.79 -3.65
C TYR A 30 -11.19 -1.39 -4.29
N PRO A 31 -11.39 -1.26 -5.61
CA PRO A 31 -11.62 0.04 -6.24
C PRO A 31 -12.79 0.76 -5.57
N GLY A 32 -12.53 1.91 -4.95
CA GLY A 32 -13.59 2.77 -4.41
C GLY A 32 -14.22 3.62 -5.51
N ASP A 33 -15.45 4.06 -5.30
CA ASP A 33 -16.13 4.99 -6.23
C ASP A 33 -15.46 6.37 -6.28
N GLU A 34 -14.75 6.76 -5.22
CA GLU A 34 -14.04 8.04 -5.10
C GLU A 34 -12.53 7.83 -4.94
N VAL A 35 -11.76 8.60 -5.71
CA VAL A 35 -10.31 8.65 -5.58
C VAL A 35 -9.95 9.58 -4.42
N ARG A 36 -9.29 9.03 -3.40
CA ARG A 36 -8.78 9.81 -2.26
C ARG A 36 -7.31 10.10 -2.47
N GLU A 37 -6.87 11.26 -2.01
CA GLU A 37 -5.48 11.69 -2.13
C GLU A 37 -4.93 12.09 -0.76
N ILE A 38 -3.63 11.88 -0.57
CA ILE A 38 -2.88 12.30 0.63
C ILE A 38 -1.54 12.88 0.23
N GLU A 39 -1.18 14.01 0.81
CA GLU A 39 0.17 14.57 0.67
C GLU A 39 1.11 13.96 1.71
N VAL A 40 2.27 13.51 1.23
CA VAL A 40 3.28 12.85 2.04
C VAL A 40 4.64 13.45 1.77
N ARG A 41 5.47 13.54 2.82
CA ARG A 41 6.88 13.90 2.69
C ARG A 41 7.75 12.68 2.93
N GLY A 42 8.67 12.44 2.00
CA GLY A 42 9.67 11.39 2.08
C GLY A 42 11.07 11.95 1.83
N ARG A 43 12.07 11.07 1.90
CA ARG A 43 13.46 11.39 1.56
C ARG A 43 13.74 10.95 0.13
N ASN A 44 14.11 11.88 -0.75
CA ASN A 44 14.52 11.56 -2.11
C ASN A 44 15.81 10.72 -2.08
N LEU A 45 15.84 9.60 -2.80
CA LEU A 45 17.01 8.72 -2.86
C LEU A 45 18.14 9.27 -3.72
N ALA A 46 17.82 10.07 -4.74
CA ALA A 46 18.83 10.64 -5.64
C ALA A 46 19.56 11.83 -4.99
N GLU A 47 18.79 12.74 -4.39
CA GLU A 47 19.31 14.01 -3.86
C GLU A 47 19.53 13.97 -2.34
N GLY A 48 18.98 12.98 -1.63
CA GLY A 48 19.10 12.85 -0.18
C GLY A 48 18.28 13.85 0.64
N VAL A 49 17.54 14.76 -0.01
CA VAL A 49 16.75 15.83 0.61
C VAL A 49 15.27 15.45 0.79
N PRO A 50 14.53 16.06 1.74
CA PRO A 50 13.09 15.88 1.87
C PRO A 50 12.33 16.36 0.63
N ARG A 51 11.42 15.53 0.11
CA ARG A 51 10.54 15.85 -1.02
C ARG A 51 9.10 15.51 -0.67
N GLY A 52 8.18 16.44 -0.97
CA GLY A 52 6.73 16.22 -0.90
C GLY A 52 6.20 15.61 -2.20
N PHE A 53 5.26 14.69 -2.08
CA PHE A 53 4.51 14.11 -3.20
C PHE A 53 3.11 13.71 -2.74
N THR A 54 2.16 13.71 -3.68
CA THR A 54 0.78 13.28 -3.44
C THR A 54 0.63 11.84 -3.88
N LEU A 55 -0.01 11.02 -3.05
CA LEU A 55 -0.40 9.65 -3.37
C LEU A 55 -1.91 9.58 -3.47
N ASN A 56 -2.42 8.76 -4.38
CA ASN A 56 -3.84 8.48 -4.51
C ASN A 56 -4.21 7.05 -4.06
N SER A 57 -5.50 6.82 -3.80
CA SER A 57 -6.02 5.52 -3.34
C SER A 57 -5.81 4.37 -4.33
N ASN A 58 -5.73 4.65 -5.63
CA ASN A 58 -5.51 3.62 -6.66
C ASN A 58 -4.07 3.11 -6.62
N GLU A 59 -3.10 4.00 -6.40
CA GLU A 59 -1.70 3.62 -6.21
C GLU A 59 -1.50 2.77 -4.95
N ILE A 60 -2.21 3.10 -3.87
CA ILE A 60 -2.17 2.30 -2.64
C ILE A 60 -2.85 0.95 -2.82
N LEU A 61 -3.96 0.90 -3.56
CA LEU A 61 -4.60 -0.35 -3.95
C LEU A 61 -3.62 -1.25 -4.72
N GLU A 62 -2.92 -0.71 -5.72
CA GLU A 62 -1.89 -1.44 -6.46
C GLU A 62 -0.77 -1.95 -5.54
N ALA A 63 -0.27 -1.10 -4.64
CA ALA A 63 0.74 -1.49 -3.66
C ALA A 63 0.29 -2.63 -2.73
N LEU A 64 -1.02 -2.72 -2.45
CA LEU A 64 -1.64 -3.70 -1.54
C LEU A 64 -2.13 -4.97 -2.26
N GLN A 65 -2.16 -5.04 -3.59
CA GLN A 65 -2.63 -6.23 -4.31
C GLN A 65 -1.90 -7.52 -3.92
N GLU A 66 -0.57 -7.45 -3.84
CA GLU A 66 0.28 -8.60 -3.47
C GLU A 66 -0.05 -9.14 -2.06
N PRO A 67 0.00 -8.34 -0.97
CA PRO A 67 -0.34 -8.85 0.35
C PRO A 67 -1.81 -9.28 0.47
N LEU A 68 -2.73 -8.61 -0.22
CA LEU A 68 -4.15 -9.01 -0.23
C LEU A 68 -4.34 -10.39 -0.87
N THR A 69 -3.68 -10.64 -2.00
CA THR A 69 -3.70 -11.95 -2.67
C THR A 69 -3.14 -13.05 -1.77
N GLY A 70 -2.08 -12.76 -1.01
CA GLY A 70 -1.52 -13.67 -0.02
C GLY A 70 -2.52 -14.02 1.09
N ILE A 71 -3.25 -13.02 1.61
CA ILE A 71 -4.29 -13.22 2.63
C ILE A 71 -5.43 -14.07 2.08
N VAL A 72 -5.95 -13.75 0.88
CA VAL A 72 -7.05 -14.51 0.26
C VAL A 72 -6.64 -15.96 0.00
N SER A 73 -5.42 -16.18 -0.49
CA SER A 73 -4.89 -17.53 -0.70
C SER A 73 -4.80 -18.32 0.61
N ALA A 74 -4.34 -17.69 1.69
CA ALA A 74 -4.27 -18.35 3.00
C ALA A 74 -5.66 -18.73 3.54
N VAL A 75 -6.66 -17.87 3.33
CA VAL A 75 -8.05 -18.16 3.69
C VAL A 75 -8.61 -19.31 2.85
N MET A 76 -8.35 -19.36 1.54
CA MET A 76 -8.77 -20.48 0.69
C MET A 76 -8.16 -21.79 1.14
N VAL A 77 -6.85 -21.83 1.41
CA VAL A 77 -6.17 -23.03 1.92
C VAL A 77 -6.76 -23.49 3.26
N ALA A 78 -7.09 -22.55 4.15
CA ALA A 78 -7.73 -22.89 5.42
C ALA A 78 -9.12 -23.50 5.22
N LEU A 79 -9.91 -22.98 4.27
CA LEU A 79 -11.24 -23.52 3.92
C LEU A 79 -11.15 -24.90 3.25
N GLU A 80 -10.14 -25.14 2.41
CA GLU A 80 -9.89 -26.45 1.79
C GLU A 80 -9.53 -27.53 2.82
N GLN A 81 -8.90 -27.13 3.92
CA GLN A 81 -8.55 -28.04 5.02
C GLN A 81 -9.70 -28.24 6.02
N CYS A 82 -10.80 -27.50 5.89
CA CYS A 82 -11.97 -27.77 6.72
C CYS A 82 -12.52 -29.15 6.37
N PRO A 83 -12.65 -30.07 7.35
CA PRO A 83 -13.30 -31.34 7.11
C PRO A 83 -14.72 -31.08 6.58
N PRO A 84 -15.18 -31.84 5.58
CA PRO A 84 -16.59 -31.80 5.22
C PRO A 84 -17.37 -32.33 6.41
N GLU A 85 -18.19 -31.47 7.02
CA GLU A 85 -19.42 -31.93 7.64
C GLU A 85 -20.43 -32.33 6.55
#